data_AF-A0A7S2HJK5-F1
#
_entry.id   AF-A0A7S2HJK5-F1
#
_cell.length_a   1.000
_cell.length_b   1.000
_cell.length_c   1.000
_cell.angle_alpha   90.00
_cell.angle_beta   90.00
_cell.angle_gamma   90.00
#
_symmetry.space_group_name_H-M   'P 1'
#
loop_
_entity.id
_entity.type
_entity.pdbx_description
1 polymer ?
#
loop_
_entity_poly.entity_id
_entity_poly.type
_entity_poly.pdbx_seq_one_letter_code
_entity_poly.pdbx_strand_id
1 'polypeptide(L)'
;ERLGNAVLSACPRLLIFVQGIAGEPGAPGDGGTAEGYFWGENLYGVRAAPVSLVDQSRLVYSPHTYGPGTVKQQSYFPTCSGGGCKTDELFPHNMPAIWDRHFGFVAQHTKHAIVVGEFGGTYMGYDKQWQDAFVDYLIDRGFGAFYFGLNPDSDDTGGILRRDWRSNEEAKLALIRRMPATSVASIIGEEPPSPQPPHAPPHPLLPPPSLPSPLFSDSPQRLGTDKPLASPPPPVPDVSAQSYTGQHAFQTHPIILGSSMADLDTKNNRAGSGWTMNHVAAALGAALLMAAVFRYNPHFSVAVHS
;
A
#
# COMPACT_ATOMS: atom_id res chain seq x y z
N GLU A 1 14.77 -18.36 10.80
CA GLU A 1 15.44 -19.65 10.50
C GLU A 1 14.49 -20.83 10.41
N ARG A 2 13.89 -21.30 11.53
CA ARG A 2 12.99 -22.48 11.53
C ARG A 2 11.90 -22.44 10.46
N LEU A 3 11.20 -21.31 10.34
CA LEU A 3 10.15 -21.11 9.34
C LEU A 3 10.70 -21.16 7.92
N GLY A 4 11.81 -20.45 7.65
CA GLY A 4 12.46 -20.46 6.34
C GLY A 4 12.88 -21.88 5.92
N ASN A 5 13.50 -22.63 6.83
CA ASN A 5 13.94 -24.01 6.56
C ASN A 5 12.76 -24.96 6.34
N ALA A 6 11.64 -24.76 7.04
CA ALA A 6 10.41 -25.52 6.79
C ALA A 6 9.85 -25.24 5.39
N VAL A 7 9.82 -23.97 4.96
CA VAL A 7 9.40 -23.60 3.60
C VAL A 7 10.32 -24.21 2.55
N LEU A 8 11.64 -24.13 2.73
CA LEU A 8 12.62 -24.69 1.80
C LEU A 8 12.57 -26.22 1.72
N SER A 9 12.23 -26.89 2.83
CA SER A 9 12.00 -28.33 2.82
C SER A 9 10.79 -28.73 1.98
N ALA A 10 9.76 -27.88 1.90
CA ALA A 10 8.59 -28.13 1.08
C ALA A 10 8.78 -27.67 -0.38
N CYS A 11 9.48 -26.56 -0.60
CA CYS A 11 9.78 -26.02 -1.92
C CYS A 11 11.17 -25.34 -1.94
N PRO A 12 12.23 -26.04 -2.37
CA PRO A 12 13.60 -25.53 -2.31
C PRO A 12 13.88 -24.41 -3.33
N ARG A 13 12.94 -24.13 -4.24
CA ARG A 13 13.09 -23.11 -5.28
C ARG A 13 12.69 -21.70 -4.81
N LEU A 14 11.99 -21.59 -3.68
CA LEU A 14 11.54 -20.29 -3.16
C LEU A 14 12.69 -19.50 -2.52
N LEU A 15 12.55 -18.18 -2.56
CA LEU A 15 13.36 -17.27 -1.76
C LEU A 15 12.67 -17.04 -0.41
N ILE A 16 13.46 -16.84 0.64
CA ILE A 16 13.02 -16.55 1.99
C ILE A 16 13.36 -15.10 2.29
N PHE A 17 12.34 -14.25 2.31
CA PHE A 17 12.46 -12.84 2.65
C PHE A 17 12.30 -12.68 4.17
N VAL A 18 13.30 -12.08 4.82
CA VAL A 18 13.32 -11.89 6.27
C VAL A 18 13.36 -10.41 6.58
N GLN A 19 12.29 -9.91 7.19
CA GLN A 19 12.18 -8.52 7.64
C GLN A 19 13.02 -8.27 8.89
N GLY A 20 13.20 -7.00 9.23
CA GLY A 20 13.70 -6.57 10.52
C GLY A 20 12.64 -6.67 11.62
N ILE A 21 12.99 -6.16 12.79
CA ILE A 21 12.08 -5.99 13.93
C ILE A 21 11.77 -4.51 14.15
N ALA A 22 11.08 -4.17 15.23
CA ALA A 22 10.90 -2.79 15.69
C ALA A 22 12.05 -2.35 16.63
N GLY A 23 11.91 -1.18 17.25
CA GLY A 23 12.83 -0.71 18.30
C GLY A 23 12.55 -1.23 19.72
N GLU A 24 11.47 -1.99 19.92
CA GLU A 24 11.09 -2.58 21.22
C GLU A 24 10.54 -4.00 20.97
N PRO A 25 11.14 -5.06 21.53
CA PRO A 25 12.32 -5.05 22.41
C PRO A 25 13.65 -4.66 21.71
N GLY A 26 13.64 -4.48 20.38
CA GLY A 26 14.83 -4.07 19.63
C GLY A 26 15.95 -5.11 19.61
N ALA A 27 17.09 -4.77 19.02
CA ALA A 27 18.31 -5.56 19.05
C ALA A 27 19.27 -5.02 20.13
N PRO A 28 20.04 -5.87 20.83
CA PRO A 28 20.98 -5.39 21.84
C PRO A 28 21.97 -4.35 21.28
N GLY A 29 22.00 -3.17 21.90
CA GLY A 29 22.93 -2.08 21.54
C GLY A 29 22.53 -1.26 20.31
N ASP A 30 21.32 -1.47 19.77
CA ASP A 30 20.84 -0.72 18.60
C ASP A 30 20.55 0.76 18.91
N GLY A 31 20.23 1.09 20.16
CA GLY A 31 19.84 2.43 20.62
C GLY A 31 18.36 2.54 21.01
N GLY A 32 17.60 1.45 20.86
CA GLY A 32 16.22 1.29 21.27
C GLY A 32 15.25 2.18 20.50
N THR A 33 14.14 2.53 21.12
CA THR A 33 13.06 3.33 20.50
C THR A 33 13.49 4.73 20.07
N ALA A 34 14.59 5.25 20.63
CA ALA A 34 15.11 6.60 20.32
C ALA A 34 15.72 6.70 18.90
N GLU A 35 16.17 5.58 18.35
CA GLU A 35 16.70 5.49 16.97
C GLU A 35 15.61 5.66 15.92
N GLY A 36 14.35 5.41 16.27
CA GLY A 36 13.23 5.65 15.37
C GLY A 36 13.00 4.58 14.30
N TYR A 37 13.15 3.29 14.63
CA TYR A 37 12.82 2.22 13.69
C TYR A 37 11.31 2.15 13.34
N PHE A 38 11.00 1.87 12.08
CA PHE A 38 9.72 1.34 11.64
C PHE A 38 9.61 -0.16 11.95
N TRP A 39 8.38 -0.68 11.98
CA TRP A 39 8.16 -2.13 12.05
C TRP A 39 8.72 -2.79 10.81
N GLY A 40 9.48 -3.87 10.99
CA GLY A 40 10.16 -4.54 9.89
C GLY A 40 11.46 -3.88 9.44
N GLU A 41 11.88 -2.74 10.00
CA GLU A 41 13.06 -2.00 9.54
C GLU A 41 14.36 -2.44 10.21
N ASN A 42 14.30 -2.71 11.53
CA ASN A 42 15.49 -2.85 12.35
C ASN A 42 16.20 -4.17 12.06
N LEU A 43 17.27 -4.09 11.26
CA LEU A 43 18.17 -5.20 10.98
C LEU A 43 19.51 -5.07 11.72
N TYR A 44 19.60 -4.19 12.71
CA TYR A 44 20.83 -3.96 13.49
C TYR A 44 21.40 -5.27 14.07
N GLY A 45 20.52 -6.14 14.57
CA GLY A 45 20.89 -7.43 15.16
C GLY A 45 21.65 -8.38 14.23
N VAL A 46 21.54 -8.20 12.91
CA VAL A 46 22.25 -9.02 11.90
C VAL A 46 23.77 -8.94 12.06
N ARG A 47 24.31 -7.88 12.69
CA ARG A 47 25.75 -7.76 13.01
C ARG A 47 26.24 -8.86 13.95
N ALA A 48 25.40 -9.28 14.88
CA ALA A 48 25.74 -10.25 15.90
C ALA A 48 25.12 -11.63 15.64
N ALA A 49 23.94 -11.66 15.02
CA ALA A 49 23.17 -12.86 14.76
C ALA A 49 22.56 -12.81 13.34
N PRO A 50 23.38 -13.00 12.28
CA PRO A 50 22.84 -13.12 10.94
C PRO A 50 21.98 -14.38 10.83
N VAL A 51 20.92 -14.31 10.02
CA VAL A 51 19.98 -15.42 9.82
C VAL A 51 20.68 -16.60 9.16
N SER A 52 20.55 -17.79 9.75
CA SER A 52 21.07 -19.04 9.22
C SER A 52 19.98 -19.93 8.61
N LEU A 53 19.96 -20.08 7.29
CA LEU A 53 19.13 -21.04 6.57
C LEU A 53 19.95 -22.27 6.12
N VAL A 54 19.25 -23.38 5.86
CA VAL A 54 19.86 -24.61 5.29
C VAL A 54 20.46 -24.38 3.91
N ASP A 55 19.87 -23.48 3.12
CA ASP A 55 20.40 -22.99 1.85
C ASP A 55 20.45 -21.45 1.89
N GLN A 56 21.65 -20.93 2.14
CA GLN A 56 21.89 -19.48 2.24
C GLN A 56 21.62 -18.74 0.93
N SER A 57 21.71 -19.42 -0.23
CA SER A 57 21.43 -18.78 -1.52
C SER A 57 19.96 -18.36 -1.68
N ARG A 58 19.09 -18.80 -0.76
CA ARG A 58 17.66 -18.45 -0.73
C ARG A 58 17.34 -17.28 0.17
N LEU A 59 18.28 -16.80 0.98
CA LEU A 59 18.03 -15.72 1.94
C LEU A 59 18.06 -14.35 1.27
N VAL A 60 17.02 -13.56 1.52
CA VAL A 60 16.93 -12.14 1.17
C VAL A 60 16.52 -11.36 2.43
N TYR A 61 17.23 -10.30 2.75
CA TYR A 61 16.80 -9.39 3.83
C TYR A 61 15.83 -8.35 3.27
N SER A 62 14.74 -8.07 4.00
CA SER A 62 13.63 -7.27 3.47
C SER A 62 13.12 -6.24 4.46
N PRO A 63 13.88 -5.16 4.70
CA PRO A 63 13.44 -4.11 5.63
C PRO A 63 12.23 -3.34 5.07
N HIS A 64 11.40 -2.79 5.96
CA HIS A 64 10.38 -1.80 5.61
C HIS A 64 10.86 -0.42 6.08
N THR A 65 10.53 0.66 5.37
CA THR A 65 10.86 2.02 5.84
C THR A 65 9.95 3.06 5.19
N TYR A 66 9.66 4.16 5.90
CA TYR A 66 8.66 5.15 5.49
C TYR A 66 9.13 6.58 5.72
N GLY A 67 8.49 7.53 5.02
CA GLY A 67 8.80 8.96 5.08
C GLY A 67 7.94 9.77 6.07
N PRO A 68 8.25 11.08 6.23
CA PRO A 68 7.49 11.98 7.09
C PRO A 68 6.00 12.05 6.71
N GLY A 69 5.13 12.21 7.69
CA GLY A 69 3.68 12.37 7.44
C GLY A 69 2.95 11.08 7.05
N THR A 70 3.61 9.93 7.17
CA THR A 70 3.02 8.59 7.06
C THR A 70 3.16 7.86 8.41
N VAL A 71 2.61 6.64 8.53
CA VAL A 71 2.81 5.60 9.59
C VAL A 71 3.22 6.10 10.99
N LYS A 72 4.43 6.67 11.12
CA LYS A 72 4.96 7.22 12.36
C LYS A 72 5.89 8.41 12.09
N GLN A 73 5.72 9.50 12.85
CA GLN A 73 6.69 10.60 12.91
C GLN A 73 7.96 10.17 13.65
N GLN A 74 9.12 10.48 13.06
CA GLN A 74 10.43 10.18 13.63
C GLN A 74 11.15 11.47 14.02
N SER A 75 12.06 11.39 15.01
CA SER A 75 12.79 12.54 15.55
C SER A 75 13.74 13.19 14.54
N TYR A 76 14.22 12.42 13.57
CA TYR A 76 15.11 12.84 12.48
C TYR A 76 14.36 13.40 11.26
N PHE A 77 13.03 13.51 11.33
CA PHE A 77 12.22 14.15 10.30
C PHE A 77 11.89 15.61 10.63
N PRO A 78 11.69 16.46 9.61
CA PRO A 78 11.09 17.77 9.81
C PRO A 78 9.76 17.67 10.56
N THR A 79 9.53 18.59 11.48
CA THR A 79 8.30 18.68 12.26
C THR A 79 7.62 20.01 11.97
N CYS A 80 6.38 19.99 11.50
CA CYS A 80 5.60 21.20 11.24
C CYS A 80 4.55 21.42 12.33
N SER A 81 4.50 22.62 12.90
CA SER A 81 3.48 23.02 13.87
C SER A 81 3.23 24.53 13.78
N GLY A 82 1.96 24.95 13.95
CA GLY A 82 1.61 26.38 14.07
C GLY A 82 1.96 27.26 12.86
N GLY A 83 1.97 26.71 11.63
CA GLY A 83 2.28 27.46 10.41
C GLY A 83 3.76 27.57 10.05
N GLY A 84 4.65 26.94 10.83
CA GLY A 84 6.08 26.83 10.54
C GLY A 84 6.58 25.38 10.65
N CYS A 85 7.74 25.11 10.06
CA CYS A 85 8.39 23.80 10.16
C CYS A 85 9.76 23.95 10.81
N LYS A 86 10.00 23.17 11.87
CA LYS A 86 11.34 22.89 12.37
C LYS A 86 11.91 21.80 11.50
N THR A 87 12.71 22.18 10.52
CA THR A 87 13.54 21.25 9.76
C THR A 87 14.74 20.88 10.61
N ASP A 88 15.06 19.59 10.68
CA ASP A 88 16.46 19.21 10.85
C ASP A 88 17.19 19.77 9.62
N GLU A 89 18.19 20.63 9.79
CA GLU A 89 18.88 21.30 8.68
C GLU A 89 19.52 20.29 7.71
N LEU A 90 19.72 19.06 8.19
CA LEU A 90 20.32 17.99 7.41
C LEU A 90 19.31 17.17 6.62
N PHE A 91 17.98 17.36 6.75
CA PHE A 91 17.02 16.58 5.97
C PHE A 91 16.94 17.05 4.51
N PRO A 92 16.91 16.15 3.49
CA PRO A 92 16.95 14.68 3.59
C PRO A 92 18.36 14.07 3.56
N HIS A 93 19.43 14.88 3.58
CA HIS A 93 20.82 14.43 3.53
C HIS A 93 21.28 13.58 4.73
N ASN A 94 20.60 13.64 5.88
CA ASN A 94 20.83 12.75 7.02
C ASN A 94 20.38 11.30 6.76
N MET A 95 19.43 11.09 5.85
CA MET A 95 18.73 9.82 5.69
C MET A 95 19.63 8.64 5.26
N PRO A 96 20.58 8.77 4.32
CA PRO A 96 21.47 7.66 3.94
C PRO A 96 22.24 7.04 5.12
N ALA A 97 22.71 7.86 6.06
CA ALA A 97 23.43 7.37 7.24
C ALA A 97 22.50 6.60 8.21
N ILE A 98 21.25 7.04 8.32
CA ILE A 98 20.21 6.38 9.12
C ILE A 98 19.85 5.03 8.50
N TRP A 99 19.53 5.00 7.20
CA TRP A 99 19.23 3.75 6.50
C TRP A 99 20.40 2.76 6.55
N ASP A 100 21.64 3.23 6.41
CA ASP A 100 22.84 2.40 6.57
C ASP A 100 22.97 1.78 7.95
N ARG A 101 22.66 2.56 9.00
CA ARG A 101 22.66 2.09 10.38
C ARG A 101 21.55 1.06 10.62
N HIS A 102 20.36 1.31 10.08
CA HIS A 102 19.17 0.48 10.29
C HIS A 102 19.26 -0.86 9.54
N PHE A 103 19.61 -0.84 8.25
CA PHE A 103 19.63 -2.03 7.41
C PHE A 103 20.65 -2.04 6.28
N GLY A 104 21.08 -0.88 5.76
CA GLY A 104 21.89 -0.81 4.53
C GLY A 104 23.24 -1.53 4.62
N PHE A 105 23.81 -1.62 5.83
CA PHE A 105 25.04 -2.36 6.07
C PHE A 105 24.93 -3.87 5.78
N VAL A 106 23.72 -4.43 5.83
CA VAL A 106 23.49 -5.88 5.80
C VAL A 106 24.00 -6.52 4.52
N ALA A 107 23.81 -5.85 3.37
CA ALA A 107 24.28 -6.36 2.07
C ALA A 107 25.81 -6.56 2.07
N GLN A 108 26.55 -5.57 2.58
CA GLN A 108 28.00 -5.65 2.65
C GLN A 108 28.48 -6.65 3.70
N HIS A 109 27.79 -6.71 4.84
CA HIS A 109 28.14 -7.56 5.98
C HIS A 109 27.89 -9.05 5.71
N THR A 110 26.76 -9.39 5.07
CA THR A 110 26.32 -10.76 4.88
C THR A 110 26.51 -11.29 3.46
N LYS A 111 26.77 -10.41 2.48
CA LYS A 111 26.79 -10.72 1.04
C LYS A 111 25.45 -11.22 0.48
N HIS A 112 24.35 -10.99 1.20
CA HIS A 112 23.00 -11.31 0.74
C HIS A 112 22.31 -10.09 0.12
N ALA A 113 21.33 -10.35 -0.74
CA ALA A 113 20.51 -9.30 -1.34
C ALA A 113 19.63 -8.60 -0.29
N ILE A 114 19.41 -7.30 -0.51
CA ILE A 114 18.37 -6.53 0.16
C ILE A 114 17.29 -6.20 -0.86
N VAL A 115 16.05 -6.50 -0.49
CA VAL A 115 14.86 -6.06 -1.21
C VAL A 115 13.91 -5.42 -0.21
N VAL A 116 13.79 -4.10 -0.25
CA VAL A 116 12.90 -3.35 0.67
C VAL A 116 11.47 -3.84 0.49
N GLY A 117 10.87 -4.35 1.56
CA GLY A 117 9.55 -4.98 1.53
C GLY A 117 8.43 -3.96 1.36
N GLU A 118 8.59 -2.78 1.95
CA GLU A 118 7.63 -1.68 1.84
C GLU A 118 8.35 -0.34 1.93
N PHE A 119 8.01 0.56 1.02
CA PHE A 119 8.24 2.00 1.13
C PHE A 119 7.18 2.75 0.33
N GLY A 120 6.78 3.93 0.80
CA GLY A 120 5.80 4.75 0.11
C GLY A 120 5.29 5.89 0.95
N GLY A 121 4.33 6.62 0.41
CA GLY A 121 3.79 7.82 1.03
C GLY A 121 2.97 8.65 0.05
N THR A 122 2.40 9.75 0.53
CA THR A 122 1.56 10.67 -0.26
C THR A 122 2.29 11.31 -1.45
N TYR A 123 3.63 11.32 -1.41
CA TYR A 123 4.53 11.96 -2.37
C TYR A 123 4.32 13.48 -2.47
N MET A 124 4.09 14.12 -1.33
CA MET A 124 3.91 15.56 -1.18
C MET A 124 4.85 16.14 -0.11
N GLY A 125 5.18 17.44 -0.22
CA GLY A 125 5.97 18.13 0.82
C GLY A 125 7.29 17.43 1.15
N TYR A 126 7.53 17.18 2.45
CA TYR A 126 8.73 16.47 2.93
C TYR A 126 8.74 14.98 2.57
N ASP A 127 7.58 14.35 2.38
CA ASP A 127 7.52 12.96 1.93
C ASP A 127 8.04 12.83 0.50
N LYS A 128 7.76 13.82 -0.37
CA LYS A 128 8.37 13.86 -1.71
C LYS A 128 9.90 13.88 -1.63
N GLN A 129 10.46 14.76 -0.80
CA GLN A 129 11.92 14.87 -0.62
C GLN A 129 12.52 13.58 -0.04
N TRP A 130 11.82 12.93 0.89
CA TRP A 130 12.22 11.64 1.45
C TRP A 130 12.22 10.55 0.38
N GLN A 131 11.12 10.39 -0.37
CA GLN A 131 11.01 9.33 -1.38
C GLN A 131 12.00 9.54 -2.54
N ASP A 132 12.25 10.79 -2.93
CA ASP A 132 13.29 11.11 -3.92
C ASP A 132 14.67 10.65 -3.44
N ALA A 133 15.07 11.04 -2.21
CA ALA A 133 16.35 10.65 -1.62
C ALA A 133 16.44 9.14 -1.39
N PHE A 134 15.33 8.49 -1.05
CA PHE A 134 15.30 7.05 -0.81
C PHE A 134 15.46 6.26 -2.10
N VAL A 135 14.79 6.65 -3.19
CA VAL A 135 15.00 6.02 -4.49
C VAL A 135 16.43 6.20 -4.98
N ASP A 136 17.04 7.38 -4.79
CA ASP A 136 18.47 7.57 -5.10
C ASP A 136 19.34 6.63 -4.27
N TYR A 137 19.08 6.52 -2.96
CA TYR A 137 19.79 5.58 -2.10
C TYR A 137 19.65 4.12 -2.55
N LEU A 138 18.45 3.68 -2.96
CA LEU A 138 18.24 2.31 -3.46
C LEU A 138 19.01 2.06 -4.76
N ILE A 139 19.02 3.04 -5.67
CA ILE A 139 19.78 2.96 -6.93
C ILE A 139 21.28 2.87 -6.63
N ASP A 140 21.81 3.75 -5.79
CA ASP A 140 23.24 3.81 -5.43
C ASP A 140 23.71 2.50 -4.75
N ARG A 141 22.82 1.87 -3.97
CA ARG A 141 23.11 0.60 -3.28
C ARG A 141 22.81 -0.65 -4.10
N GLY A 142 22.13 -0.51 -5.24
CA GLY A 142 21.68 -1.65 -6.04
C GLY A 142 20.64 -2.51 -5.30
N PHE A 143 19.80 -1.89 -4.47
CA PHE A 143 18.75 -2.59 -3.71
C PHE A 143 17.44 -2.66 -4.51
N GLY A 144 16.75 -3.80 -4.41
CA GLY A 144 15.38 -3.94 -4.91
C GLY A 144 14.36 -3.36 -3.93
N ALA A 145 13.12 -3.15 -4.39
CA ALA A 145 12.04 -2.72 -3.51
C ALA A 145 10.65 -3.09 -4.04
N PHE A 146 9.68 -3.20 -3.12
CA PHE A 146 8.25 -3.18 -3.41
C PHE A 146 7.64 -1.87 -2.89
N TYR A 147 6.97 -1.14 -3.78
CA TYR A 147 6.29 0.11 -3.40
C TYR A 147 4.99 -0.18 -2.66
N PHE A 148 4.79 0.48 -1.52
CA PHE A 148 3.56 0.43 -0.75
C PHE A 148 2.68 1.66 -1.08
N GLY A 149 1.53 1.49 -1.73
CA GLY A 149 1.00 0.27 -2.34
C GLY A 149 0.50 0.50 -3.77
N LEU A 150 0.01 -0.57 -4.40
CA LEU A 150 -0.81 -0.44 -5.60
C LEU A 150 -2.14 0.27 -5.24
N ASN A 151 -2.70 -0.12 -4.11
CA ASN A 151 -4.03 0.25 -3.65
C ASN A 151 -4.12 1.72 -3.21
N PRO A 152 -5.16 2.47 -3.60
CA PRO A 152 -5.32 3.88 -3.27
C PRO A 152 -5.91 4.16 -1.87
N ASP A 153 -6.35 3.13 -1.16
CA ASP A 153 -7.18 3.19 0.05
C ASP A 153 -6.38 3.11 1.36
N SER A 154 -5.06 3.13 1.30
CA SER A 154 -4.25 3.51 2.46
C SER A 154 -4.43 5.00 2.73
N ASP A 155 -4.91 5.35 3.92
CA ASP A 155 -5.17 6.74 4.30
C ASP A 155 -3.88 7.56 4.49
N ASP A 156 -2.78 6.90 4.87
CA ASP A 156 -1.51 7.54 5.20
C ASP A 156 -0.51 7.58 4.04
N THR A 157 -0.57 6.64 3.09
CA THR A 157 0.30 6.62 1.92
C THR A 157 -0.43 6.85 0.60
N GLY A 158 -1.72 6.54 0.53
CA GLY A 158 -2.40 6.29 -0.76
C GLY A 158 -1.69 5.16 -1.51
N GLY A 159 -1.74 5.19 -2.85
CA GLY A 159 -1.08 4.19 -3.68
C GLY A 159 -0.60 4.72 -5.01
N ILE A 160 -0.22 3.79 -5.89
CA ILE A 160 0.10 4.01 -7.30
C ILE A 160 -1.16 4.25 -8.12
N LEU A 161 -2.30 3.69 -7.71
CA LEU A 161 -3.60 4.05 -8.26
C LEU A 161 -4.19 5.25 -7.52
N ARG A 162 -5.08 5.97 -8.21
CA ARG A 162 -5.99 6.94 -7.61
C ARG A 162 -7.20 6.23 -7.02
N ARG A 163 -7.98 6.95 -6.21
CA ARG A 163 -9.19 6.43 -5.52
C ARG A 163 -10.27 5.87 -6.45
N ASP A 164 -10.23 6.17 -7.75
CA ASP A 164 -11.12 5.55 -8.74
C ASP A 164 -10.71 4.12 -9.13
N TRP A 165 -9.59 3.60 -8.60
CA TRP A 165 -9.00 2.29 -8.89
C TRP A 165 -8.67 2.05 -10.38
N ARG A 166 -8.58 3.13 -11.16
CA ARG A 166 -8.40 3.07 -12.61
C ARG A 166 -7.29 3.99 -13.08
N SER A 167 -7.25 5.21 -12.56
CA SER A 167 -6.27 6.21 -12.92
C SER A 167 -4.99 6.02 -12.13
N ASN A 168 -3.86 6.37 -12.72
CA ASN A 168 -2.56 6.30 -12.06
C ASN A 168 -2.20 7.61 -11.32
N GLU A 169 -1.42 7.48 -10.26
CA GLU A 169 -0.63 8.56 -9.67
C GLU A 169 0.69 8.73 -10.44
N GLU A 170 0.63 9.47 -11.56
CA GLU A 170 1.78 9.60 -12.49
C GLU A 170 3.05 10.15 -11.83
N ALA A 171 2.94 10.99 -10.80
CA ALA A 171 4.10 11.51 -10.09
C ALA A 171 4.85 10.40 -9.31
N LYS A 172 4.11 9.48 -8.68
CA LYS A 172 4.67 8.32 -7.99
C LYS A 172 5.21 7.29 -8.99
N LEU A 173 4.51 7.08 -10.10
CA LEU A 173 5.02 6.24 -11.20
C LEU A 173 6.33 6.78 -11.78
N ALA A 174 6.43 8.10 -11.98
CA ALA A 174 7.66 8.73 -12.47
C ALA A 174 8.83 8.54 -11.49
N LEU A 175 8.57 8.61 -10.17
CA LEU A 175 9.57 8.30 -9.15
C LEU A 175 10.09 6.86 -9.29
N ILE A 176 9.21 5.85 -9.25
CA ILE A 176 9.64 4.45 -9.26
C ILE A 176 10.23 4.01 -10.60
N ARG A 177 9.86 4.67 -11.72
CA ARG A 177 10.46 4.44 -13.05
C ARG A 177 11.96 4.81 -13.12
N ARG A 178 12.49 5.54 -12.14
CA ARG A 178 13.94 5.83 -12.04
C ARG A 178 14.75 4.59 -11.66
N MET A 179 14.14 3.64 -10.95
CA MET A 179 14.84 2.43 -10.51
C MET A 179 15.06 1.48 -11.70
N PRO A 180 16.26 0.90 -11.86
CA PRO A 180 16.49 -0.15 -12.84
C PRO A 180 15.55 -1.33 -12.60
N ALA A 181 14.82 -1.74 -13.62
CA ALA A 181 13.91 -2.88 -13.56
C ALA A 181 14.12 -3.80 -14.77
N THR A 182 14.01 -5.10 -14.53
CA THR A 182 13.88 -6.07 -15.61
C THR A 182 12.40 -6.27 -15.91
N SER A 183 12.02 -6.05 -17.17
CA SER A 183 10.67 -6.35 -17.62
C SER A 183 10.40 -7.84 -17.49
N VAL A 184 9.35 -8.20 -16.75
CA VAL A 184 8.88 -9.58 -16.65
C VAL A 184 8.50 -10.10 -18.04
N ALA A 185 7.86 -9.27 -18.87
CA ALA A 185 7.52 -9.61 -20.24
C ALA A 185 8.77 -10.03 -21.04
N SER A 186 9.89 -9.31 -20.88
CA SER A 186 11.15 -9.68 -21.52
C SER A 186 11.72 -11.00 -21.00
N ILE A 187 11.51 -11.34 -19.73
CA ILE A 187 11.95 -12.63 -19.15
C ILE A 187 11.12 -13.79 -19.69
N ILE A 188 9.81 -13.60 -19.86
CA ILE A 188 8.89 -14.65 -20.30
C ILE A 188 8.70 -14.69 -21.83
N GLY A 189 9.38 -13.81 -22.57
CA GLY A 189 9.32 -13.75 -24.03
C GLY A 189 8.05 -13.10 -24.59
N GLU A 190 7.34 -12.31 -23.78
CA GLU A 190 6.23 -11.48 -24.26
C GLU A 190 6.76 -10.23 -24.96
N GLU A 191 6.43 -10.09 -26.26
CA GLU A 191 6.70 -8.87 -27.00
C GLU A 191 5.81 -7.72 -26.49
N PRO A 192 6.34 -6.49 -26.34
CA PRO A 192 5.52 -5.34 -26.04
C PRO A 192 4.41 -5.19 -27.08
N PRO A 193 3.17 -4.80 -26.69
CA PRO A 193 2.12 -4.54 -27.67
C PRO A 193 2.59 -3.45 -28.65
N SER A 194 2.51 -3.74 -29.95
CA SER A 194 2.82 -2.78 -31.01
C SER A 194 2.08 -1.45 -30.79
N PRO A 195 2.71 -0.29 -31.07
CA PRO A 195 2.04 1.00 -30.98
C PRO A 195 0.71 0.95 -31.75
N GLN A 196 -0.40 1.20 -31.07
CA GLN A 196 -1.69 1.28 -31.74
C GLN A 196 -1.63 2.46 -32.73
N PRO A 197 -2.01 2.26 -34.01
CA PRO A 197 -2.11 3.37 -34.94
C PRO A 197 -3.09 4.41 -34.39
N PRO A 198 -2.86 5.71 -34.61
CA PRO A 198 -3.72 6.77 -34.11
C PRO A 198 -5.17 6.48 -34.54
N HIS A 199 -6.09 6.60 -33.59
CA HIS A 199 -7.51 6.41 -33.85
C HIS A 199 -7.94 7.29 -35.03
N ALA A 200 -8.59 6.68 -36.03
CA ALA A 200 -9.16 7.41 -37.15
C ALA A 200 -10.10 8.52 -36.61
N PRO A 201 -10.05 9.74 -37.19
CA PRO A 201 -10.95 10.81 -36.75
C PRO A 201 -12.41 10.35 -36.86
N PRO A 202 -13.26 10.73 -35.90
CA PRO A 202 -14.66 10.32 -35.91
C PRO A 202 -15.31 10.73 -37.24
N HIS A 203 -15.99 9.78 -37.89
CA HIS A 203 -16.77 10.05 -39.09
C HIS A 203 -17.78 11.18 -38.83
N PRO A 204 -18.00 12.11 -39.79
CA PRO A 204 -19.03 13.13 -39.63
C PRO A 204 -20.38 12.46 -39.37
N LEU A 205 -21.03 12.80 -38.26
CA LEU A 205 -22.39 12.35 -37.97
C LEU A 205 -23.31 12.83 -39.09
N LEU A 206 -24.04 11.91 -39.72
CA LEU A 206 -25.09 12.25 -40.66
C LEU A 206 -26.13 13.12 -39.94
N PRO A 207 -26.66 14.19 -40.58
CA PRO A 207 -27.69 15.01 -39.96
C PRO A 207 -28.96 14.17 -39.71
N PRO A 208 -29.67 14.41 -38.60
CA PRO A 208 -30.88 13.65 -38.27
C PRO A 208 -31.98 13.91 -39.31
N PRO A 209 -32.85 12.91 -39.58
CA PRO A 209 -33.96 13.07 -40.51
C PRO A 209 -34.97 14.08 -39.96
N SER A 210 -35.43 14.99 -40.83
CA SER A 210 -36.45 15.99 -40.51
C SER A 210 -37.81 15.35 -40.25
N LEU A 211 -38.42 15.67 -39.09
CA LEU A 211 -39.78 15.27 -38.71
C LEU A 211 -40.83 15.93 -39.61
N PRO A 212 -41.95 15.26 -39.94
CA PRO A 212 -43.02 15.86 -40.72
C PRO A 212 -43.89 16.83 -39.88
N SER A 213 -44.31 17.92 -40.51
CA SER A 213 -45.12 18.99 -39.92
C SER A 213 -46.53 18.53 -39.53
N PRO A 214 -47.08 18.95 -38.37
CA PRO A 214 -48.47 18.69 -38.03
C PRO A 214 -49.45 19.63 -38.77
N LEU A 215 -50.55 19.06 -39.25
CA LEU A 215 -51.71 19.75 -39.82
C LEU A 215 -52.58 20.34 -38.68
N PHE A 216 -53.05 21.58 -38.85
CA PHE A 216 -53.98 22.28 -37.95
C PHE A 216 -55.45 22.08 -38.34
N SER A 217 -56.35 22.44 -37.40
CA SER A 217 -57.84 22.62 -37.39
C SER A 217 -58.59 21.57 -36.56
N ASP A 218 -59.53 21.88 -35.65
CA ASP A 218 -60.27 23.10 -35.34
C ASP A 218 -60.79 23.10 -33.88
N SER A 219 -61.03 24.31 -33.34
CA SER A 219 -61.82 24.62 -32.11
C SER A 219 -63.31 24.80 -32.49
N PRO A 220 -64.33 24.87 -31.57
CA PRO A 220 -64.29 25.59 -30.28
C PRO A 220 -65.20 25.11 -29.10
N GLN A 221 -64.96 25.74 -27.93
CA GLN A 221 -65.90 26.17 -26.87
C GLN A 221 -65.67 25.70 -25.41
N ARG A 222 -65.30 26.73 -24.63
CA ARG A 222 -65.38 27.10 -23.20
C ARG A 222 -66.35 26.37 -22.25
N LEU A 223 -65.82 25.97 -21.07
CA LEU A 223 -66.34 26.11 -19.68
C LEU A 223 -65.17 25.62 -18.77
N GLY A 224 -64.63 26.30 -17.76
CA GLY A 224 -65.22 26.90 -16.57
C GLY A 224 -64.50 26.31 -15.34
N THR A 225 -63.83 27.17 -14.55
CA THR A 225 -63.29 27.01 -13.17
C THR A 225 -62.22 25.95 -12.88
N ASP A 226 -61.00 26.38 -12.49
CA ASP A 226 -60.34 25.89 -11.27
C ASP A 226 -59.14 26.73 -10.76
N LYS A 227 -59.20 26.95 -9.44
CA LYS A 227 -58.20 27.23 -8.37
C LYS A 227 -56.72 27.58 -8.71
N PRO A 228 -56.11 28.59 -8.05
CA PRO A 228 -54.67 28.87 -8.20
C PRO A 228 -53.79 27.84 -7.47
N LEU A 229 -52.78 27.32 -8.17
CA LEU A 229 -51.74 26.43 -7.64
C LEU A 229 -50.52 27.24 -7.14
N ALA A 230 -49.97 26.81 -6.01
CA ALA A 230 -48.98 27.51 -5.20
C ALA A 230 -47.57 27.61 -5.81
N SER A 231 -46.83 28.63 -5.36
CA SER A 231 -45.44 28.97 -5.71
C SER A 231 -44.40 27.94 -5.20
N PRO A 232 -43.22 27.85 -5.84
CA PRO A 232 -42.16 26.90 -5.46
C PRO A 232 -41.50 27.25 -4.10
N PRO A 233 -40.93 26.27 -3.39
CA PRO A 233 -40.32 26.50 -2.08
C PRO A 233 -38.94 27.20 -2.17
N PRO A 234 -38.54 27.96 -1.14
CA PRO A 234 -37.26 28.66 -1.07
C PRO A 234 -36.09 27.74 -0.65
N PRO A 235 -34.83 28.17 -0.86
CA PRO A 235 -33.63 27.41 -0.49
C PRO A 235 -33.44 27.30 1.04
N VAL A 236 -32.84 26.18 1.47
CA VAL A 236 -32.59 25.81 2.86
C VAL A 236 -31.43 26.64 3.46
N PRO A 237 -31.55 27.17 4.70
CA PRO A 237 -30.54 28.02 5.30
C PRO A 237 -29.38 27.26 5.97
N ASP A 238 -28.24 27.95 5.98
CA ASP A 238 -26.97 27.68 6.67
C ASP A 238 -27.14 27.64 8.19
N VAL A 239 -26.49 26.68 8.87
CA VAL A 239 -26.50 26.58 10.34
C VAL A 239 -25.06 26.69 10.83
N SER A 240 -24.73 27.88 11.30
CA SER A 240 -23.56 28.13 12.14
C SER A 240 -23.87 27.85 13.61
N ALA A 241 -22.92 27.14 14.24
CA ALA A 241 -22.55 27.12 15.65
C ALA A 241 -23.61 27.41 16.73
N GLN A 242 -24.00 26.37 17.48
CA GLN A 242 -24.17 26.48 18.93
C GLN A 242 -23.63 25.24 19.65
N SER A 243 -22.83 25.54 20.66
CA SER A 243 -22.20 24.67 21.66
C SER A 243 -23.21 23.92 22.53
N TYR A 244 -23.02 22.62 22.69
CA TYR A 244 -23.57 21.85 23.82
C TYR A 244 -22.46 21.07 24.51
N THR A 245 -22.21 21.44 25.77
CA THR A 245 -21.47 20.67 26.76
C THR A 245 -22.32 19.50 27.23
N GLY A 246 -21.83 18.27 27.07
CA GLY A 246 -22.46 17.06 27.60
C GLY A 246 -21.56 15.84 27.40
N GLN A 247 -20.98 15.35 28.49
CA GLN A 247 -20.16 14.14 28.54
C GLN A 247 -21.01 12.90 28.22
N HIS A 248 -20.70 12.21 27.13
CA HIS A 248 -20.98 10.78 26.97
C HIS A 248 -19.83 10.13 26.18
N ALA A 249 -19.13 9.21 26.85
CA ALA A 249 -18.06 8.41 26.28
C ALA A 249 -18.62 7.49 25.20
N PHE A 250 -18.21 7.72 23.95
CA PHE A 250 -18.33 6.73 22.88
C PHE A 250 -16.95 6.10 22.67
N GLN A 251 -16.81 4.84 23.11
CA GLN A 251 -15.74 3.97 22.70
C GLN A 251 -15.91 3.64 21.21
N THR A 252 -15.18 4.34 20.35
CA THR A 252 -14.98 3.91 18.96
C THR A 252 -13.74 3.01 18.91
N HIS A 253 -13.95 1.75 18.54
CA HIS A 253 -12.88 0.81 18.21
C HIS A 253 -12.41 1.13 16.79
N PRO A 254 -11.12 1.40 16.53
CA PRO A 254 -10.62 1.41 15.17
C PRO A 254 -10.47 -0.05 14.68
N ILE A 255 -11.22 -0.40 13.63
CA ILE A 255 -10.96 -1.60 12.83
C ILE A 255 -9.76 -1.26 11.94
N ILE A 256 -8.57 -1.66 12.39
CA ILE A 256 -7.37 -1.69 11.57
C ILE A 256 -7.39 -3.00 10.78
N LEU A 257 -7.71 -2.95 9.49
CA LEU A 257 -7.44 -4.04 8.55
C LEU A 257 -5.97 -3.95 8.11
N GLY A 258 -5.08 -4.20 9.07
CA GLY A 258 -3.67 -4.48 8.83
C GLY A 258 -3.48 -5.99 8.88
N SER A 259 -2.69 -6.52 7.94
CA SER A 259 -2.28 -7.92 7.85
C SER A 259 -1.91 -8.50 9.22
N SER A 260 -2.71 -9.42 9.76
CA SER A 260 -2.41 -10.04 11.06
C SER A 260 -1.27 -11.06 10.89
N MET A 261 -0.11 -10.80 11.49
CA MET A 261 0.83 -11.87 11.83
C MET A 261 0.45 -12.42 13.20
N ALA A 262 0.38 -13.75 13.28
CA ALA A 262 0.12 -14.47 14.51
C ALA A 262 1.32 -14.37 15.45
N ASP A 263 1.12 -13.78 16.63
CA ASP A 263 2.04 -13.92 17.75
C ASP A 263 1.97 -15.36 18.27
N LEU A 264 3.06 -16.09 18.13
CA LEU A 264 3.27 -17.40 18.74
C LEU A 264 4.23 -17.22 19.92
N ASP A 265 3.68 -16.76 21.05
CA ASP A 265 4.39 -16.75 22.31
C ASP A 265 4.59 -18.20 22.80
N THR A 266 5.84 -18.60 22.93
CA THR A 266 6.23 -19.95 23.37
C THR A 266 6.90 -19.87 24.73
N LYS A 267 6.11 -19.63 25.79
CA LYS A 267 6.53 -19.90 27.17
C LYS A 267 5.42 -20.56 28.02
N ASN A 268 5.59 -21.87 28.21
CA ASN A 268 5.17 -22.73 29.33
C ASN A 268 3.71 -22.72 29.86
N ASN A 269 3.00 -23.79 29.48
CA ASN A 269 2.01 -24.59 30.22
C ASN A 269 1.56 -24.12 31.62
N ARG A 270 0.26 -23.82 31.75
CA ARG A 270 -0.68 -24.47 32.70
C ARG A 270 -2.13 -24.23 32.28
N ALA A 271 -2.97 -25.24 32.55
CA ALA A 271 -4.31 -25.46 32.03
C ALA A 271 -5.37 -24.38 32.35
N GLY A 272 -6.33 -24.20 31.44
CA GLY A 272 -7.57 -23.44 31.70
C GLY A 272 -8.32 -23.01 30.44
N SER A 273 -9.25 -23.85 29.97
CA SER A 273 -10.46 -23.58 29.15
C SER A 273 -10.61 -22.24 28.38
N GLY A 274 -10.78 -22.33 27.05
CA GLY A 274 -11.57 -21.36 26.27
C GLY A 274 -11.09 -21.09 24.84
N TRP A 275 -11.39 -21.98 23.89
CA TRP A 275 -11.27 -21.63 22.47
C TRP A 275 -12.47 -20.75 22.07
N THR A 276 -12.22 -19.50 21.65
CA THR A 276 -13.27 -18.64 21.09
C THR A 276 -13.43 -18.90 19.58
N MET A 277 -14.68 -18.92 19.10
CA MET A 277 -15.10 -19.26 17.72
C MET A 277 -14.40 -18.47 16.60
N ASN A 278 -13.72 -17.36 16.91
CA ASN A 278 -13.05 -16.53 15.91
C ASN A 278 -11.75 -17.14 15.34
N HIS A 279 -11.08 -18.02 16.09
CA HIS A 279 -9.80 -18.60 15.66
C HIS A 279 -9.97 -19.76 14.65
N VAL A 280 -11.10 -20.46 14.71
CA VAL A 280 -11.43 -21.56 13.77
C VAL A 280 -11.94 -21.00 12.43
N ALA A 281 -12.60 -19.84 12.45
CA ALA A 281 -13.13 -19.20 11.24
C ALA A 281 -12.02 -18.64 10.32
N ALA A 282 -10.93 -18.10 10.88
CA ALA A 282 -9.82 -17.53 10.09
C ALA A 282 -9.01 -18.61 9.32
N ALA A 283 -8.75 -19.75 9.96
CA ALA A 283 -8.03 -20.86 9.33
C ALA A 283 -8.88 -21.56 8.23
N LEU A 284 -10.19 -21.69 8.44
CA LEU A 284 -11.11 -22.20 7.42
C LEU A 284 -11.30 -21.21 6.26
N GLY A 285 -11.30 -19.91 6.53
CA GLY A 285 -11.43 -18.85 5.52
C GLY A 285 -10.27 -18.83 4.52
N ALA A 286 -9.03 -18.96 4.99
CA ALA A 286 -7.85 -19.01 4.11
C ALA A 286 -7.80 -20.28 3.24
N ALA A 287 -8.20 -21.43 3.80
CA ALA A 287 -8.26 -22.69 3.07
C ALA A 287 -9.38 -22.71 2.01
N LEU A 288 -10.54 -22.11 2.31
CA LEU A 288 -11.66 -22.01 1.37
C LEU A 288 -11.40 -21.00 0.25
N LEU A 289 -10.65 -19.91 0.51
CA LEU A 289 -10.28 -18.95 -0.52
C LEU A 289 -9.30 -19.57 -1.54
N MET A 290 -8.34 -20.37 -1.07
CA MET A 290 -7.44 -21.12 -1.95
C MET A 290 -8.19 -22.16 -2.79
N ALA A 291 -9.15 -22.89 -2.19
CA ALA A 291 -9.97 -23.85 -2.91
C ALA A 291 -10.92 -23.20 -3.95
N ALA A 292 -11.39 -21.98 -3.71
CA ALA A 292 -12.24 -21.23 -4.64
C ALA A 292 -11.46 -20.69 -5.84
N VAL A 293 -10.21 -20.26 -5.65
CA VAL A 293 -9.33 -19.78 -6.74
C VAL A 293 -9.01 -20.92 -7.73
N PHE A 294 -8.87 -22.16 -7.27
CA PHE A 294 -8.68 -23.32 -8.15
C PHE A 294 -9.95 -23.79 -8.87
N ARG A 295 -11.16 -23.41 -8.40
CA ARG A 295 -12.42 -23.91 -8.95
C ARG A 295 -13.06 -22.99 -10.01
N TYR A 296 -12.62 -21.73 -10.11
CA TYR A 296 -13.24 -20.73 -10.99
C TYR A 296 -12.35 -20.23 -12.14
N ASN A 297 -11.19 -20.83 -12.37
CA ASN A 297 -10.27 -20.44 -13.45
C ASN A 297 -10.02 -21.62 -14.43
N PRO A 298 -10.83 -21.80 -15.48
CA PRO A 298 -10.69 -22.94 -16.40
C PRO A 298 -9.54 -22.81 -17.42
N HIS A 299 -8.58 -21.89 -17.21
CA HIS A 299 -7.43 -21.70 -18.11
C HIS A 299 -6.05 -22.01 -17.50
N PHE A 300 -5.99 -22.75 -16.39
CA PHE A 300 -4.75 -23.39 -15.94
C PHE A 300 -4.71 -24.87 -16.36
N SER A 301 -4.28 -25.14 -17.59
CA SER A 301 -3.83 -26.47 -17.99
C SER A 301 -2.39 -26.67 -17.54
N VAL A 302 -2.18 -27.45 -16.48
CA VAL A 302 -0.89 -28.09 -16.21
C VAL A 302 -0.81 -29.31 -17.13
N ALA A 303 -0.06 -29.19 -18.22
CA ALA A 303 0.38 -30.35 -18.98
C ALA A 303 1.43 -31.08 -18.14
N VAL A 304 1.00 -32.12 -17.45
CA VAL A 304 1.90 -33.17 -16.96
C VAL A 304 2.29 -34.00 -18.18
N HIS A 305 3.57 -34.04 -18.53
CA HIS A 305 4.13 -35.16 -19.29
C HIS A 305 5.12 -35.88 -18.38
N SER A 306 4.87 -37.19 -18.32
CA SER A 306 5.61 -38.27 -17.66
C SER A 306 7.08 -38.32 -17.99
#